data_AF-A0A321LRU2-F1
#
_entry.id   AF-A0A321LRU2-F1
#
_cell.length_a   1.000
_cell.length_b   1.000
_cell.length_c   1.000
_cell.angle_alpha   90.00
_cell.angle_beta   90.00
_cell.angle_gamma   90.00
#
_symmetry.space_group_name_H-M   'P 1'
#
loop_
_entity.id
_entity.type
_entity.pdbx_description
1 polymer ?
#
loop_
_entity_poly.entity_id
_entity_poly.type
_entity_poly.pdbx_seq_one_letter_code
_entity_poly.pdbx_strand_id
1 'polypeptide(L)'
;MKKIEISFDAIPASAISQTKLTICLKCAFDFFTKQLKLSNRTAYSELKKHTPEEQDFTGAATARPHFLSGDETTNCPYCNGAKRWFATFTAIRVDAHPSFEKQRKKVWAALKKETELYALWAVERTQMQIFSEWLERLQHGLDLNDERWLLEAAMAQTKRSYPAVQWEEVTKEGLRRLQLSRQAEEDGVYENGWL
;
A
#
# COMPACT_ATOMS: atom_id res chain seq x y z
N MET A 1 14.94 10.82 21.43
CA MET A 1 14.33 9.57 20.93
C MET A 1 15.28 8.98 19.90
N LYS A 2 15.73 7.73 20.08
CA LYS A 2 16.58 7.06 19.09
C LYS A 2 15.76 6.88 17.81
N LYS A 3 16.16 7.58 16.74
CA LYS A 3 15.59 7.40 15.41
C LYS A 3 16.13 6.06 14.91
N ILE A 4 15.36 5.00 15.07
CA ILE A 4 15.70 3.72 14.47
C ILE A 4 15.15 3.79 13.04
N GLU A 5 16.01 4.24 12.14
CA GLU A 5 15.76 4.23 10.71
C GLU A 5 15.92 2.78 10.24
N ILE A 6 14.81 2.05 10.20
CA ILE A 6 14.79 0.69 9.66
C ILE A 6 14.99 0.81 8.15
N SER A 7 16.15 0.38 7.67
CA SER A 7 16.46 0.37 6.24
C SER A 7 15.76 -0.79 5.54
N PHE A 8 15.20 -0.49 4.37
CA PHE A 8 14.61 -1.45 3.45
C PHE A 8 15.50 -1.71 2.22
N ASP A 9 16.74 -1.20 2.21
CA ASP A 9 17.62 -1.18 1.03
C ASP A 9 17.99 -2.59 0.53
N ALA A 10 17.92 -3.59 1.41
CA ALA A 10 18.20 -4.98 1.08
C ALA A 10 17.02 -5.70 0.39
N ILE A 11 15.88 -5.04 0.23
CA ILE A 11 14.70 -5.55 -0.46
C ILE A 11 14.52 -4.77 -1.77
N PRO A 12 14.26 -5.43 -2.92
CA PRO A 12 14.03 -4.72 -4.17
C PRO A 12 12.90 -3.69 -4.03
N ALA A 13 13.12 -2.46 -4.52
CA ALA A 13 12.12 -1.40 -4.45
C ALA A 13 10.79 -1.78 -5.12
N SER A 14 10.82 -2.65 -6.14
CA SER A 14 9.64 -3.19 -6.82
C SER A 14 8.74 -4.07 -5.93
N ALA A 15 9.30 -4.61 -4.84
CA ALA A 15 8.60 -5.43 -3.86
C ALA A 15 8.08 -4.61 -2.65
N ILE A 16 8.35 -3.30 -2.62
CA ILE A 16 7.93 -2.39 -1.57
C ILE A 16 6.86 -1.46 -2.14
N SER A 17 5.72 -1.36 -1.48
CA SER A 17 4.72 -0.33 -1.78
C SER A 17 4.44 0.51 -0.54
N GLN A 18 4.24 1.81 -0.74
CA GLN A 18 3.94 2.75 0.33
C GLN A 18 2.57 3.37 0.11
N THR A 19 1.78 3.47 1.18
CA THR A 19 0.47 4.09 1.16
C THR A 19 0.37 5.08 2.31
N LYS A 20 -0.03 6.32 2.02
CA LYS A 20 -0.17 7.40 3.02
C LYS A 20 -1.63 7.64 3.33
N LEU A 21 -2.00 7.40 4.58
CA LEU A 21 -3.33 7.64 5.10
C LEU A 21 -3.32 8.88 5.99
N THR A 22 -4.30 9.76 5.84
CA THR A 22 -4.46 10.91 6.73
C THR A 22 -5.72 10.72 7.59
N ILE A 23 -5.59 10.94 8.90
CA ILE A 23 -6.72 11.01 9.83
C ILE A 23 -7.07 12.47 10.13
N CYS A 24 -8.37 12.79 10.14
CA CYS A 24 -8.83 14.04 10.74
C CYS A 24 -9.05 13.86 12.25
N LEU A 25 -8.12 14.40 13.06
CA LEU A 25 -8.20 14.34 14.53
C LEU A 25 -9.45 15.05 15.07
N LYS A 26 -9.95 16.09 14.38
CA LYS A 26 -11.21 16.75 14.75
C LYS A 26 -12.40 15.80 14.57
N CYS A 27 -12.48 15.08 13.44
CA CYS A 27 -13.55 14.09 13.22
C CYS A 27 -13.49 12.97 14.27
N ALA A 28 -12.29 12.45 14.53
CA ALA A 28 -12.09 11.39 15.51
C ALA A 28 -12.48 11.85 16.93
N PHE A 29 -12.04 13.06 17.32
CA PHE A 29 -12.36 13.63 18.62
C PHE A 29 -13.86 13.92 18.78
N ASP A 30 -14.50 14.45 17.74
CA ASP A 30 -15.96 14.67 17.72
C ASP A 30 -16.74 13.37 17.84
N PHE A 31 -16.25 12.26 17.25
CA PHE A 31 -16.86 10.95 17.41
C PHE A 31 -16.83 10.49 18.87
N PHE A 32 -15.65 10.52 19.51
CA PHE A 32 -15.52 10.11 20.92
C PHE A 32 -16.34 10.98 21.88
N THR A 33 -16.37 12.29 21.66
CA THR A 33 -17.04 13.22 22.58
C THR A 33 -18.53 13.37 22.32
N LYS A 34 -19.00 13.37 21.07
CA LYS A 34 -20.41 13.58 20.73
C LYS A 34 -21.19 12.29 20.62
N GLN A 35 -20.63 11.25 19.98
CA GLN A 35 -21.32 9.98 19.78
C GLN A 35 -21.15 9.07 20.99
N LEU A 36 -19.92 8.90 21.46
CA LEU A 36 -19.62 8.03 22.60
C LEU A 36 -19.72 8.74 23.96
N LYS A 37 -19.99 10.05 23.98
CA LYS A 37 -20.17 10.87 25.21
C LYS A 37 -19.02 10.76 26.21
N LEU A 38 -17.80 10.51 25.72
CA LEU A 38 -16.61 10.44 26.57
C LEU A 38 -16.17 11.84 27.00
N SER A 39 -15.56 11.93 28.19
CA SER A 39 -14.89 13.16 28.61
C SER A 39 -13.74 13.52 27.66
N ASN A 40 -13.42 14.80 27.53
CA ASN A 40 -12.31 15.25 26.68
C ASN A 40 -10.98 14.55 27.01
N ARG A 41 -10.72 14.30 28.30
CA ARG A 41 -9.50 13.61 28.75
C ARG A 41 -9.48 12.15 28.28
N THR A 42 -10.61 11.46 28.40
CA THR A 42 -10.76 10.07 27.96
C THR A 42 -10.67 9.98 26.44
N ALA A 43 -11.39 10.83 25.71
CA ALA A 43 -11.34 10.90 24.25
C ALA A 43 -9.92 11.12 23.72
N TYR A 44 -9.14 12.01 24.36
CA TYR A 44 -7.73 12.22 24.00
C TYR A 44 -6.87 10.98 24.26
N SER A 45 -7.12 10.28 25.36
CA SER A 45 -6.39 9.06 25.73
C SER A 45 -6.66 7.92 24.75
N GLU A 46 -7.90 7.78 24.27
CA GLU A 46 -8.27 6.81 23.25
C GLU A 46 -7.71 7.18 21.88
N LEU A 47 -7.78 8.46 21.48
CA LEU A 47 -7.20 8.92 20.21
C LEU A 47 -5.69 8.67 20.14
N LYS A 48 -4.96 8.77 21.27
CA LYS A 48 -3.52 8.50 21.32
C LYS A 48 -3.19 7.01 21.11
N LYS A 49 -4.10 6.11 21.47
CA LYS A 49 -3.95 4.66 21.26
C LYS A 49 -4.43 4.21 19.88
N HIS A 50 -5.06 5.11 19.12
CA HIS A 50 -5.63 4.79 17.82
C HIS A 50 -4.54 4.30 16.87
N THR A 51 -4.72 3.08 16.40
CA THR A 51 -3.87 2.43 15.41
C THR A 51 -4.76 2.09 14.23
N PRO A 52 -4.52 2.65 13.02
CA PRO A 52 -5.30 2.30 11.85
C PRO A 52 -5.20 0.80 11.57
N GLU A 53 -6.22 0.22 10.98
CA GLU A 53 -6.23 -1.20 10.59
C GLU A 53 -5.74 -1.36 9.14
N GLU A 54 -5.37 -2.58 8.75
CA GLU A 54 -4.93 -2.86 7.37
C GLU A 54 -5.98 -2.44 6.33
N GLN A 55 -7.26 -2.63 6.66
CA GLN A 55 -8.40 -2.28 5.79
C GLN A 55 -8.48 -0.78 5.51
N ASP A 56 -8.01 0.07 6.43
CA ASP A 56 -7.97 1.52 6.23
C ASP A 56 -6.99 1.91 5.10
N PHE A 57 -6.00 1.08 4.79
CA PHE A 57 -5.01 1.32 3.73
C PHE A 57 -5.32 0.60 2.41
N THR A 58 -6.23 -0.38 2.42
CA THR A 58 -6.55 -1.19 1.23
C THR A 58 -7.99 -1.00 0.73
N GLY A 59 -8.90 -0.42 1.53
CA GLY A 59 -10.29 -0.26 1.14
C GLY A 59 -10.51 0.80 0.05
N ALA A 60 -11.42 0.50 -0.90
CA ALA A 60 -11.85 1.40 -1.97
C ALA A 60 -12.49 2.73 -1.48
N ALA A 61 -12.93 2.76 -0.22
CA ALA A 61 -13.36 3.95 0.48
C ALA A 61 -12.74 3.94 1.88
N THR A 62 -11.72 4.75 2.12
CA THR A 62 -11.21 5.01 3.46
C THR A 62 -12.37 5.40 4.38
N ALA A 63 -12.58 4.63 5.44
CA ALA A 63 -13.66 4.88 6.38
C ALA A 63 -13.38 6.17 7.16
N ARG A 64 -14.41 6.97 7.44
CA ARG A 64 -14.29 8.11 8.36
C ARG A 64 -13.70 7.62 9.69
N PRO A 65 -12.71 8.29 10.30
CA PRO A 65 -12.19 9.63 10.01
C PRO A 65 -10.96 9.68 9.08
N HIS A 66 -10.61 8.57 8.43
CA HIS A 66 -9.47 8.46 7.54
C HIS A 66 -9.81 8.89 6.11
N PHE A 67 -8.81 9.40 5.39
CA PHE A 67 -8.87 9.68 3.96
C PHE A 67 -7.49 9.51 3.32
N LEU A 68 -7.47 9.07 2.06
CA LEU A 68 -6.22 8.98 1.30
C LEU A 68 -5.62 10.37 1.14
N SER A 69 -4.32 10.48 1.36
CA SER A 69 -3.62 11.76 1.29
C SER A 69 -3.46 12.15 -0.18
N GLY A 70 -4.42 12.91 -0.73
CA GLY A 70 -4.23 13.64 -1.98
C GLY A 70 -3.46 14.94 -1.73
N ASP A 71 -2.57 15.32 -2.64
CA ASP A 71 -1.59 16.41 -2.46
C ASP A 71 -2.19 17.82 -2.22
N GLU A 72 -3.52 18.00 -2.29
CA GLU A 72 -4.16 19.33 -2.27
C GLU A 72 -5.29 19.55 -1.25
N THR A 73 -5.58 18.60 -0.35
CA THR A 73 -6.68 18.79 0.60
C THR A 73 -6.34 19.80 1.70
N THR A 74 -6.83 21.03 1.56
CA THR A 74 -6.67 22.11 2.56
C THR A 74 -7.55 21.87 3.80
N ASN A 75 -8.69 21.20 3.59
CA ASN A 75 -9.71 20.95 4.60
C ASN A 75 -10.19 19.49 4.57
N CYS A 76 -10.65 19.00 5.72
CA CYS A 76 -11.16 17.64 5.86
C CYS A 76 -12.46 17.49 5.05
N PRO A 77 -12.59 16.45 4.21
CA PRO A 77 -13.77 16.26 3.37
C PRO A 77 -15.06 15.99 4.17
N TYR A 78 -14.94 15.65 5.46
CA TYR A 78 -16.09 15.28 6.29
C TYR A 78 -16.56 16.38 7.25
N CYS A 79 -15.63 17.08 7.92
CA CYS A 79 -15.97 18.11 8.91
C CYS A 79 -15.50 19.52 8.55
N ASN A 80 -14.95 19.69 7.33
CA ASN A 80 -14.32 20.91 6.85
C ASN A 80 -13.23 21.47 7.80
N GLY A 81 -12.61 20.61 8.62
CA GLY A 81 -11.57 20.98 9.56
C GLY A 81 -10.26 21.33 8.83
N ALA A 82 -9.59 22.38 9.29
CA ALA A 82 -8.31 22.82 8.72
C ALA A 82 -7.19 21.78 8.88
N LYS A 83 -6.20 21.82 7.98
CA LYS A 83 -5.02 20.94 7.92
C LYS A 83 -4.25 20.76 9.24
N ARG A 84 -4.29 21.72 10.17
CA ARG A 84 -3.69 21.60 11.51
C ARG A 84 -4.24 20.41 12.34
N TRP A 85 -5.42 19.91 11.98
CA TRP A 85 -6.06 18.77 12.63
C TRP A 85 -5.72 17.43 11.97
N PHE A 86 -4.80 17.41 11.00
CA PHE A 86 -4.46 16.20 10.28
C PHE A 86 -3.26 15.52 10.93
N ALA A 87 -3.33 14.19 11.04
CA ALA A 87 -2.17 13.36 11.31
C ALA A 87 -2.02 12.33 10.19
N THR A 88 -0.80 12.01 9.82
CA THR A 88 -0.50 11.13 8.69
C THR A 88 0.14 9.84 9.18
N PHE A 89 -0.34 8.72 8.64
CA PHE A 89 0.21 7.40 8.82
C PHE A 89 0.78 6.92 7.49
N THR A 90 1.91 6.21 7.55
CA THR A 90 2.52 5.59 6.37
C THR A 90 2.51 4.09 6.58
N ALA A 91 1.81 3.36 5.71
CA ALA A 91 1.90 1.92 5.63
C ALA A 91 2.95 1.54 4.59
N ILE A 92 3.82 0.60 4.97
CA ILE A 92 4.82 -0.01 4.09
C ILE A 92 4.45 -1.47 3.94
N ARG A 93 4.08 -1.88 2.72
CA ARG A 93 3.85 -3.28 2.38
C ARG A 93 5.07 -3.83 1.69
N VAL A 94 5.55 -4.97 2.20
CA VAL A 94 6.64 -5.74 1.61
C VAL A 94 6.06 -7.06 1.14
N ASP A 95 6.01 -7.24 -0.18
CA ASP A 95 5.53 -8.48 -0.78
C ASP A 95 6.47 -9.65 -0.43
N ALA A 96 5.95 -10.87 -0.35
CA ALA A 96 6.75 -12.06 -0.05
C ALA A 96 7.34 -12.63 -1.36
N HIS A 97 8.64 -12.97 -1.35
CA HIS A 97 9.25 -13.66 -2.49
C HIS A 97 10.47 -14.50 -2.05
N PRO A 98 10.70 -15.70 -2.60
CA PRO A 98 11.82 -16.56 -2.21
C PRO A 98 13.20 -15.89 -2.29
N SER A 99 13.43 -15.02 -3.27
CA SER A 99 14.74 -14.39 -3.51
C SER A 99 15.19 -13.41 -2.41
N PHE A 100 14.26 -12.85 -1.64
CA PHE A 100 14.57 -11.90 -0.55
C PHE A 100 13.82 -12.20 0.76
N GLU A 101 13.29 -13.42 0.91
CA GLU A 101 12.53 -13.83 2.09
C GLU A 101 13.36 -13.76 3.38
N LYS A 102 14.66 -14.07 3.30
CA LYS A 102 15.59 -13.99 4.43
C LYS A 102 15.73 -12.55 4.93
N GLN A 103 15.82 -11.59 4.00
CA GLN A 103 15.92 -10.16 4.27
C GLN A 103 14.59 -9.65 4.85
N ARG A 104 13.46 -10.03 4.26
CA ARG A 104 12.11 -9.73 4.76
C ARG A 104 11.92 -10.18 6.21
N LYS A 105 12.28 -11.43 6.54
CA LYS A 105 12.20 -11.97 7.91
C LYS A 105 13.09 -11.22 8.91
N LYS A 106 14.27 -10.75 8.50
CA LYS A 106 15.14 -9.93 9.36
C LYS A 106 14.50 -8.58 9.69
N VAL A 107 13.97 -7.90 8.67
CA VAL A 107 13.24 -6.62 8.85
C VAL A 107 12.03 -6.83 9.75
N TRP A 108 11.26 -7.90 9.52
CA TRP A 108 10.11 -8.27 10.34
C TRP A 108 10.48 -8.48 11.82
N ALA A 109 11.57 -9.22 12.08
CA ALA A 109 12.04 -9.46 13.43
C ALA A 109 12.57 -8.19 14.13
N ALA A 110 13.12 -7.24 13.38
CA ALA A 110 13.51 -5.94 13.91
C ALA A 110 12.29 -5.10 14.28
N LEU A 111 11.32 -4.97 13.37
CA LEU A 111 10.07 -4.22 13.58
C LEU A 111 9.28 -4.74 14.78
N LYS A 112 9.24 -6.06 14.97
CA LYS A 112 8.52 -6.69 16.09
C LYS A 112 9.06 -6.29 17.47
N LYS A 113 10.30 -5.81 17.57
CA LYS A 113 10.89 -5.32 18.82
C LYS A 113 10.41 -3.92 19.19
N GLU A 114 9.83 -3.18 18.24
CA GLU A 114 9.44 -1.78 18.38
C GLU A 114 7.93 -1.62 18.26
N THR A 115 7.19 -2.34 19.10
CA THR A 115 5.71 -2.36 19.11
C THR A 115 5.08 -1.00 19.41
N GLU A 116 5.82 -0.08 20.04
CA GLU A 116 5.37 1.29 20.33
C GLU A 116 5.40 2.21 19.10
N LEU A 117 6.16 1.84 18.07
CA LEU A 117 6.37 2.66 16.88
C LEU A 117 5.75 2.06 15.61
N TYR A 118 5.60 0.74 15.56
CA TYR A 118 5.13 0.03 14.38
C TYR A 118 3.98 -0.92 14.71
N ALA A 119 2.91 -0.82 13.93
CA ALA A 119 1.89 -1.87 13.82
C ALA A 119 2.29 -2.83 12.70
N LEU A 120 2.14 -4.14 12.94
CA LEU A 120 2.49 -5.19 11.98
C LEU A 120 1.26 -6.03 11.64
N TRP A 121 0.97 -6.15 10.34
CA TRP A 121 -0.11 -7.01 9.83
C TRP A 121 0.50 -8.10 8.95
N ALA A 122 0.33 -9.36 9.37
CA ALA A 122 0.70 -10.53 8.59
C ALA A 122 -0.57 -11.30 8.25
N VAL A 123 -1.35 -10.78 7.30
CA VAL A 123 -2.52 -11.49 6.80
C VAL A 123 -2.08 -12.40 5.67
N GLU A 124 -2.33 -13.70 5.83
CA GLU A 124 -2.20 -14.64 4.74
C GLU A 124 -3.28 -14.32 3.70
N ARG A 125 -2.85 -13.91 2.52
CA ARG A 125 -3.74 -13.61 1.40
C ARG A 125 -3.57 -14.67 0.33
N THR A 126 -4.66 -15.10 -0.27
CA THR A 126 -4.62 -15.97 -1.44
C THR A 126 -4.10 -15.19 -2.65
N GLN A 127 -3.59 -15.90 -3.67
CA GLN A 127 -3.12 -15.25 -4.90
C GLN A 127 -4.20 -14.37 -5.55
N MET A 128 -5.46 -14.82 -5.53
CA MET A 128 -6.58 -14.07 -6.08
C MET A 128 -6.86 -12.78 -5.28
N GLN A 129 -6.76 -12.82 -3.95
CA GLN A 129 -6.92 -11.62 -3.11
C GLN A 129 -5.82 -10.60 -3.40
N ILE A 130 -4.57 -11.06 -3.50
CA ILE A 130 -3.42 -10.21 -3.85
C ILE A 130 -3.65 -9.54 -5.21
N PHE A 131 -4.16 -10.28 -6.19
CA PHE A 131 -4.45 -9.75 -7.53
C PHE A 131 -5.60 -8.74 -7.52
N SER A 132 -6.70 -9.03 -6.83
CA SER A 132 -7.85 -8.11 -6.72
C SER A 132 -7.46 -6.79 -6.05
N GLU A 133 -6.75 -6.83 -4.93
CA GLU A 133 -6.26 -5.62 -4.25
C GLU A 133 -5.31 -4.82 -5.13
N TRP A 134 -4.47 -5.51 -5.89
CA TRP A 134 -3.56 -4.88 -6.81
C TRP A 134 -4.34 -4.15 -7.92
N LEU A 135 -5.37 -4.78 -8.49
CA LEU A 135 -6.27 -4.13 -9.47
C LEU A 135 -7.01 -2.92 -8.88
N GLU A 136 -7.59 -3.05 -7.69
CA GLU A 136 -8.27 -1.94 -6.99
C GLU A 136 -7.32 -0.76 -6.77
N ARG A 137 -6.07 -1.05 -6.39
CA ARG A 137 -5.03 -0.02 -6.23
C ARG A 137 -4.65 0.66 -7.54
N LEU A 138 -4.55 -0.08 -8.63
CA LEU A 138 -4.31 0.52 -9.95
C LEU A 138 -5.45 1.45 -10.37
N GLN A 139 -6.71 1.09 -10.07
CA GLN A 139 -7.87 1.96 -10.35
C GLN A 139 -7.79 3.33 -9.65
N HIS A 140 -7.11 3.41 -8.50
CA HIS A 140 -6.96 4.67 -7.77
C HIS A 140 -5.87 5.60 -8.32
N GLY A 141 -4.98 5.12 -9.19
CA GLY A 141 -3.83 5.89 -9.70
C GLY A 141 -3.64 5.88 -11.22
N LEU A 142 -4.36 5.01 -11.95
CA LEU A 142 -4.22 4.81 -13.39
C LEU A 142 -5.59 4.78 -14.05
N ASP A 143 -5.69 5.41 -15.22
CA ASP A 143 -6.84 5.26 -16.09
C ASP A 143 -6.79 3.87 -16.74
N LEU A 144 -7.66 2.95 -16.30
CA LEU A 144 -7.73 1.60 -16.87
C LEU A 144 -8.18 1.59 -18.34
N ASN A 145 -8.66 2.72 -18.87
CA ASN A 145 -8.97 2.88 -20.28
C ASN A 145 -7.73 3.22 -21.14
N ASP A 146 -6.59 3.59 -20.51
CA ASP A 146 -5.32 3.80 -21.20
C ASP A 146 -4.42 2.56 -21.09
N GLU A 147 -4.26 1.81 -22.18
CA GLU A 147 -3.49 0.54 -22.23
C GLU A 147 -2.05 0.64 -21.68
N ARG A 148 -1.51 1.84 -21.47
CA ARG A 148 -0.21 2.07 -20.79
C ARG A 148 -0.13 1.45 -19.40
N TRP A 149 -1.25 1.37 -18.67
CA TRP A 149 -1.26 0.76 -17.33
C TRP A 149 -0.81 -0.70 -17.37
N LEU A 150 -1.10 -1.42 -18.46
CA LEU A 150 -0.77 -2.82 -18.63
C LEU A 150 0.75 -3.02 -18.77
N LEU A 151 1.43 -2.10 -19.44
CA LEU A 151 2.87 -2.12 -19.59
C LEU A 151 3.57 -1.89 -18.26
N GLU A 152 3.14 -0.87 -17.51
CA GLU A 152 3.69 -0.58 -16.19
C GLU A 152 3.46 -1.75 -15.21
N ALA A 153 2.26 -2.31 -15.23
CA ALA A 153 1.89 -3.49 -14.47
C ALA A 153 2.74 -4.72 -14.79
N ALA A 154 2.83 -5.07 -16.07
CA ALA A 154 3.62 -6.22 -16.53
C ALA A 154 5.10 -6.03 -16.22
N MET A 155 5.65 -4.83 -16.44
CA MET A 155 7.03 -4.51 -16.07
C MET A 155 7.26 -4.64 -14.58
N ALA A 156 6.35 -4.13 -13.74
CA ALA A 156 6.46 -4.26 -12.29
C ALA A 156 6.45 -5.75 -11.87
N GLN A 157 5.59 -6.56 -12.47
CA GLN A 157 5.53 -8.00 -12.20
C GLN A 157 6.80 -8.73 -12.68
N THR A 158 7.30 -8.43 -13.87
CA THR A 158 8.51 -9.05 -14.40
C THR A 158 9.75 -8.69 -13.56
N LYS A 159 9.84 -7.44 -13.09
CA LYS A 159 10.86 -7.01 -12.12
C LYS A 159 10.77 -7.76 -10.78
N ARG A 160 9.58 -8.24 -10.39
CA ARG A 160 9.39 -9.05 -9.16
C ARG A 160 9.83 -10.49 -9.37
N SER A 161 9.46 -11.10 -10.50
CA SER A 161 9.82 -12.49 -10.82
C SER A 161 11.32 -12.66 -11.08
N TYR A 162 11.96 -11.64 -11.67
CA TYR A 162 13.37 -11.69 -12.06
C TYR A 162 14.11 -10.42 -11.61
N PRO A 163 14.31 -10.24 -10.30
CA PRO A 163 14.85 -9.00 -9.75
C PRO A 163 16.34 -8.78 -10.06
N ALA A 164 17.05 -9.80 -10.52
CA ALA A 164 18.47 -9.73 -10.87
C ALA A 164 18.75 -9.22 -12.30
N VAL A 165 17.72 -9.11 -13.14
CA VAL A 165 17.83 -8.68 -14.54
C VAL A 165 17.65 -7.15 -14.63
N GLN A 166 18.52 -6.48 -15.39
CA GLN A 166 18.42 -5.03 -15.64
C GLN A 166 17.37 -4.73 -16.72
N TRP A 167 16.11 -4.75 -16.31
CA TRP A 167 14.96 -4.59 -17.20
C TRP A 167 14.93 -3.23 -17.92
N GLU A 168 15.57 -2.19 -17.40
CA GLU A 168 15.66 -0.88 -18.08
C GLU A 168 16.42 -0.93 -19.42
N GLU A 169 17.38 -1.84 -19.58
CA GLU A 169 18.11 -2.01 -20.84
C GLU A 169 17.30 -2.87 -21.83
N VAL A 170 16.65 -3.91 -21.33
CA VAL A 170 15.81 -4.84 -22.12
C VAL A 170 14.61 -4.12 -22.75
N THR A 171 13.98 -3.19 -22.01
CA THR A 171 12.80 -2.47 -22.52
C THR A 171 13.13 -1.32 -23.47
N LYS A 172 14.35 -0.76 -23.42
CA LYS A 172 14.79 0.29 -24.36
C LYS A 172 14.92 -0.22 -25.79
N GLU A 173 15.25 -1.49 -25.99
CA GLU A 173 15.54 -2.04 -27.33
C GLU A 173 14.37 -2.85 -27.94
N GLY A 174 13.45 -3.40 -27.14
CA GLY A 174 12.56 -4.47 -27.62
C GLY A 174 11.06 -4.33 -27.42
N LEU A 175 10.57 -3.62 -26.39
CA LEU A 175 9.16 -3.74 -26.00
C LEU A 175 8.28 -2.71 -26.73
N ARG A 176 7.61 -3.12 -27.80
CA ARG A 176 6.77 -2.23 -28.63
C ARG A 176 5.27 -2.30 -28.33
N ARG A 177 4.79 -3.39 -27.73
CA ARG A 177 3.38 -3.58 -27.39
C ARG A 177 3.23 -4.70 -26.35
N LEU A 178 2.37 -4.50 -25.37
CA LEU A 178 1.82 -5.57 -24.52
C LEU A 178 0.32 -5.60 -24.75
N GLN A 179 -0.23 -6.78 -24.98
CA GLN A 179 -1.66 -6.97 -25.15
C GLN A 179 -2.15 -8.02 -24.15
N LEU A 180 -3.31 -7.78 -23.53
CA LEU A 180 -4.01 -8.80 -22.77
C LEU A 180 -4.34 -9.96 -23.71
N SER A 181 -3.67 -11.10 -23.52
CA SER A 181 -3.99 -12.33 -24.25
C SER A 181 -5.44 -12.71 -23.94
N ARG A 182 -6.28 -12.81 -24.98
CA ARG A 182 -7.63 -13.40 -24.90
C ARG A 182 -7.60 -14.93 -24.98
N GLN A 183 -6.42 -15.54 -25.05
CA GLN A 183 -6.20 -16.97 -25.25
C GLN A 183 -5.73 -17.71 -23.98
N ALA A 184 -5.91 -17.14 -22.79
CA ALA A 184 -5.70 -17.88 -21.55
C ALA A 184 -6.89 -18.85 -21.29
N GLU A 185 -7.10 -19.79 -22.20
CA GLU A 185 -8.00 -20.93 -22.00
C GLU A 185 -7.19 -22.15 -21.49
N GLU A 186 -7.53 -22.49 -20.25
CA GLU A 186 -7.46 -23.77 -19.52
C GLU A 186 -6.14 -24.49 -19.21
N ASP A 187 -5.07 -24.48 -20.00
CA ASP A 187 -3.96 -25.43 -19.70
C ASP A 187 -2.54 -24.87 -19.58
N GLY A 188 -2.35 -23.55 -19.57
CA GLY A 188 -1.05 -22.94 -19.26
C GLY A 188 0.10 -23.33 -20.22
N VAL A 189 -0.19 -23.99 -21.33
CA VAL A 189 0.78 -24.29 -22.40
C VAL A 189 0.68 -23.20 -23.45
N TYR A 190 1.70 -22.35 -23.52
CA TYR A 190 1.87 -21.36 -24.57
C TYR A 190 2.86 -21.90 -25.60
N GLU A 191 2.37 -22.32 -26.77
CA GLU A 191 3.20 -22.53 -27.96
C GLU A 191 3.24 -21.26 -28.81
N ASN A 192 4.47 -20.82 -29.07
CA ASN A 192 4.87 -19.83 -30.09
C ASN A 192 4.54 -18.35 -29.84
N GLY A 193 5.52 -17.66 -29.26
CA GLY A 193 5.85 -16.29 -29.67
C GLY A 193 5.74 -15.23 -28.57
N TRP A 194 6.90 -14.97 -27.94
CA TRP A 194 7.40 -13.74 -27.31
C TRP A 194 6.43 -12.71 -26.67
N LEU A 195 6.85 -12.29 -25.46
CA LEU A 195 6.36 -11.16 -24.66
C LEU A 195 6.22 -9.86 -25.45
#